data_AF-A0A8T4LCE2-F1
#
_entry.id   AF-A0A8T4LCE2-F1
#
_cell.length_a   1.000
_cell.length_b   1.000
_cell.length_c   1.000
_cell.angle_alpha   90.00
_cell.angle_beta   90.00
_cell.angle_gamma   90.00
#
_symmetry.space_group_name_H-M   'P 1'
#
loop_
_entity.id
_entity.type
_entity.pdbx_description
1 polymer ?
#
loop_
_entity_poly.entity_id
_entity_poly.type
_entity_poly.pdbx_seq_one_letter_code
_entity_poly.pdbx_strand_id
1 'polypeptide(L)'
;MDHNHEEKIEDSEIKSWKTKLIWSWVFTIPIAFIMLLERIFDFSIVEMPYQSILILILAFPVVFIFGWPTIKAGIRGLVTFYFNMDSLISLGTVIAYLTGLIAFTDVIQDYSGVAAMIMAFFT
;
A
#
# COMPACT_ATOMS: atom_id res chain seq x y z
N MET A 1 -13.42 23.05 -30.86
CA MET A 1 -11.97 22.92 -30.62
C MET A 1 -11.68 22.52 -29.17
N ASP A 2 -12.58 22.80 -28.20
CA ASP A 2 -12.41 22.41 -26.79
C ASP A 2 -12.66 20.93 -26.45
N HIS A 3 -13.65 20.26 -27.07
CA HIS A 3 -13.94 18.84 -26.78
C HIS A 3 -12.76 17.88 -27.02
N ASN A 4 -11.87 18.17 -27.96
CA ASN A 4 -10.73 17.31 -28.28
C ASN A 4 -9.54 17.48 -27.30
N HIS A 5 -9.56 18.52 -26.45
CA HIS A 5 -8.58 18.69 -25.37
C HIS A 5 -9.08 18.03 -24.07
N GLU A 6 -10.37 18.14 -23.75
CA GLU A 6 -10.98 17.48 -22.58
C GLU A 6 -10.88 15.95 -22.67
N GLU A 7 -11.23 15.34 -23.81
CA GLU A 7 -11.10 13.88 -24.03
C GLU A 7 -9.65 13.40 -23.85
N LYS A 8 -8.65 14.16 -24.32
CA LYS A 8 -7.24 13.78 -24.20
C LYS A 8 -6.71 13.85 -22.77
N ILE A 9 -7.20 14.79 -21.96
CA ILE A 9 -6.82 14.92 -20.55
C ILE A 9 -7.40 13.74 -19.77
N GLU A 10 -8.69 13.45 -19.97
CA GLU A 10 -9.39 12.34 -19.30
C GLU A 10 -8.73 10.98 -19.62
N ASP A 11 -8.40 10.74 -20.89
CA ASP A 11 -7.66 9.54 -21.31
C ASP A 11 -6.26 9.42 -20.67
N SER A 12 -5.59 10.54 -20.47
CA SER A 12 -4.25 10.57 -19.88
C SER A 12 -4.28 10.28 -18.37
N GLU A 13 -5.28 10.79 -17.65
CA GLU A 13 -5.46 10.54 -16.23
C GLU A 13 -5.82 9.08 -15.98
N ILE A 14 -6.76 8.53 -16.75
CA ILE A 14 -7.16 7.13 -16.67
C ILE A 14 -5.97 6.20 -16.92
N LYS A 15 -5.14 6.50 -17.93
CA LYS A 15 -3.91 5.72 -18.19
C LYS A 15 -2.96 5.78 -17.00
N SER A 16 -2.77 6.94 -16.40
CA SER A 16 -1.89 7.09 -15.24
C SER A 16 -2.34 6.26 -14.04
N TRP A 17 -3.65 6.20 -13.77
CA TRP A 17 -4.22 5.41 -12.68
C TRP A 17 -4.08 3.92 -12.94
N LYS A 18 -4.37 3.47 -14.17
CA LYS A 18 -4.16 2.08 -14.58
C LYS A 18 -2.69 1.65 -14.43
N THR A 19 -1.75 2.52 -14.83
CA THR A 19 -0.33 2.23 -14.68
C THR A 19 0.04 2.09 -13.21
N LYS A 20 -0.36 3.02 -12.34
CA LYS A 20 -0.08 2.93 -10.89
C LYS A 20 -0.66 1.66 -10.28
N LEU A 21 -1.92 1.34 -10.58
CA LEU A 21 -2.58 0.13 -10.10
C LEU A 21 -1.77 -1.12 -10.49
N ILE A 22 -1.40 -1.26 -11.77
CA ILE A 22 -0.61 -2.40 -12.23
C ILE A 22 0.72 -2.49 -11.48
N TRP A 23 1.44 -1.38 -11.36
CA TRP A 23 2.71 -1.36 -10.64
C TRP A 23 2.56 -1.70 -9.16
N SER A 24 1.54 -1.19 -8.46
CA SER A 24 1.23 -1.56 -7.08
C SER A 24 1.03 -3.07 -6.95
N TRP A 25 0.24 -3.67 -7.85
CA TRP A 25 -0.02 -5.10 -7.84
C TRP A 25 1.21 -5.96 -8.13
N VAL A 26 2.14 -5.48 -8.96
CA VAL A 26 3.42 -6.18 -9.20
C VAL A 26 4.23 -6.36 -7.92
N PHE A 27 4.18 -5.40 -6.99
CA PHE A 27 4.85 -5.52 -5.68
C PHE A 27 3.99 -6.24 -4.65
N THR A 28 2.68 -6.03 -4.67
CA THR A 28 1.75 -6.64 -3.70
C THR A 28 1.57 -8.13 -3.89
N ILE A 29 1.54 -8.65 -5.12
CA ILE A 29 1.37 -10.10 -5.38
C ILE A 29 2.47 -10.93 -4.71
N PRO A 30 3.77 -10.61 -4.90
CA PRO A 30 4.84 -11.29 -4.18
C PRO A 30 4.69 -11.26 -2.66
N ILE A 31 4.33 -10.10 -2.09
CA ILE A 31 4.11 -9.96 -0.64
C ILE A 31 2.98 -10.89 -0.18
N ALA A 32 1.84 -10.83 -0.85
CA ALA A 32 0.68 -11.65 -0.53
C ALA A 32 0.99 -13.15 -0.65
N PHE A 33 1.77 -13.53 -1.67
CA PHE A 33 2.20 -14.91 -1.85
C PHE A 33 3.11 -15.39 -0.72
N ILE A 34 4.10 -14.60 -0.31
CA ILE A 34 5.01 -14.92 0.81
C ILE A 34 4.20 -15.11 2.10
N MET A 35 3.32 -14.15 2.43
CA MET A 35 2.49 -14.22 3.64
C MET A 35 1.53 -15.41 3.63
N LEU A 36 0.96 -15.73 2.47
CA LEU A 36 0.01 -16.84 2.32
C LEU A 36 0.73 -18.19 2.38
N LEU A 37 1.93 -18.31 1.78
CA LEU A 37 2.73 -19.52 1.85
C LEU A 37 3.13 -19.85 3.29
N GLU A 38 3.66 -18.86 4.01
CA GLU A 38 4.05 -19.04 5.41
C GLU A 38 2.86 -19.45 6.26
N ARG A 39 1.71 -18.76 6.15
CA ARG A 39 0.55 -19.02 7.00
C ARG A 39 -0.23 -20.29 6.65
N ILE A 40 -0.23 -20.73 5.39
CA ILE A 40 -0.99 -21.92 4.95
C ILE A 40 -0.14 -23.19 5.00
N PHE A 41 1.13 -23.10 4.59
CA PHE A 41 2.00 -24.26 4.45
C PHE A 41 3.00 -24.42 5.60
N ASP A 42 2.96 -23.51 6.59
CA ASP A 42 3.91 -23.42 7.73
C ASP A 42 5.37 -23.43 7.24
N PHE A 43 5.58 -22.97 6.00
CA PHE A 43 6.85 -23.00 5.31
C PHE A 43 7.51 -21.64 5.51
N SER A 44 8.37 -21.54 6.53
CA SER A 44 9.18 -20.35 6.76
C SER A 44 10.25 -20.26 5.68
N ILE A 45 9.97 -19.50 4.61
CA ILE A 45 10.93 -19.22 3.53
C ILE A 45 12.15 -18.47 4.09
N VAL A 46 11.93 -17.64 5.12
CA VAL A 46 12.93 -16.78 5.74
C VAL A 46 12.69 -16.74 7.26
N GLU A 47 13.76 -16.89 8.06
CA GLU A 47 13.67 -16.78 9.52
C GLU A 47 13.34 -15.34 9.94
N MET A 48 12.51 -15.16 10.98
CA MET A 48 12.38 -13.88 11.70
C MET A 48 13.77 -13.46 12.19
N PRO A 49 14.23 -12.21 12.01
CA PRO A 49 13.51 -11.00 11.57
C PRO A 49 13.69 -10.63 10.09
N TYR A 50 14.40 -11.43 9.30
CA TYR A 50 14.74 -11.09 7.91
C TYR A 50 13.51 -11.02 6.99
N GLN A 51 12.48 -11.81 7.30
CA GLN A 51 11.22 -11.78 6.55
C GLN A 51 10.48 -10.44 6.72
N SER A 52 10.39 -9.93 7.96
CA SER A 52 9.74 -8.66 8.25
C SER A 52 10.47 -7.50 7.54
N ILE A 53 11.80 -7.54 7.49
CA ILE A 53 12.60 -6.56 6.72
C ILE A 53 12.24 -6.61 5.24
N LEU A 54 12.17 -7.81 4.67
CA LEU A 54 11.82 -8.01 3.26
C LEU A 54 10.44 -7.45 2.95
N ILE A 55 9.42 -7.82 3.75
CA ILE A 55 8.04 -7.35 3.58
C ILE A 55 7.98 -5.83 3.72
N LEU A 56 8.66 -5.25 4.71
CA LEU A 56 8.66 -3.81 4.96
C LEU A 56 9.28 -3.01 3.81
N ILE A 57 10.36 -3.52 3.20
CA ILE A 57 11.00 -2.92 2.03
C ILE A 57 10.08 -3.02 0.81
N LEU A 58 9.44 -4.16 0.59
CA LEU A 58 8.52 -4.35 -0.55
C LEU A 58 7.22 -3.56 -0.38
N ALA A 59 6.73 -3.41 0.85
CA ALA A 59 5.52 -2.66 1.19
C ALA A 59 5.73 -1.15 1.05
N PHE A 60 6.94 -0.64 1.29
CA PHE A 60 7.27 0.79 1.21
C PHE A 60 6.88 1.45 -0.13
N PRO A 61 7.29 0.95 -1.32
CA PRO A 61 6.91 1.56 -2.58
C PRO A 61 5.39 1.49 -2.83
N VAL A 62 4.72 0.42 -2.41
CA VAL A 62 3.26 0.29 -2.54
C VAL A 62 2.53 1.34 -1.71
N VAL A 63 2.90 1.45 -0.44
CA VAL A 63 2.21 2.34 0.51
C VAL A 63 2.54 3.81 0.22
N PHE A 64 3.82 4.16 0.11
CA PHE A 64 4.25 5.57 0.08
C PHE A 64 4.46 6.15 -1.32
N ILE A 65 4.83 5.34 -2.32
CA ILE A 65 5.10 5.85 -3.67
C ILE A 65 3.83 5.77 -4.51
N PHE A 66 3.30 4.56 -4.70
CA PHE A 66 2.08 4.38 -5.49
C PHE A 66 0.85 4.89 -4.74
N GLY A 67 0.81 4.69 -3.42
CA GLY A 67 -0.29 5.12 -2.55
C GLY A 67 -0.27 6.60 -2.15
N TRP A 68 0.70 7.38 -2.62
CA TRP A 68 0.82 8.78 -2.26
C TRP A 68 -0.44 9.63 -2.45
N PRO A 69 -1.23 9.48 -3.55
CA PRO A 69 -2.46 10.26 -3.73
C PRO A 69 -3.46 10.07 -2.58
N THR A 70 -3.66 8.82 -2.15
CA THR A 70 -4.58 8.43 -1.08
C THR A 70 -4.06 8.88 0.28
N ILE A 71 -2.76 8.78 0.53
CA ILE A 71 -2.16 9.33 1.76
C ILE A 71 -2.34 10.85 1.80
N LYS A 72 -2.07 11.55 0.69
CA LYS A 72 -2.22 13.00 0.61
C LYS A 72 -3.68 13.44 0.84
N ALA A 73 -4.64 12.73 0.24
CA ALA A 73 -6.07 12.97 0.46
C ALA A 73 -6.46 12.70 1.92
N GLY A 74 -5.94 11.63 2.50
CA GLY A 74 -6.19 11.27 3.89
C GLY A 74 -5.65 12.30 4.90
N ILE A 75 -4.41 12.78 4.70
CA ILE A 75 -3.79 13.84 5.50
C ILE A 75 -4.60 15.14 5.37
N ARG A 76 -5.07 15.47 4.16
CA ARG A 76 -5.93 16.65 3.97
C ARG A 76 -7.20 16.53 4.80
N GLY A 77 -7.88 15.38 4.78
CA GLY A 77 -9.08 15.14 5.58
C GLY A 77 -8.84 15.21 7.09
N LEU A 78 -7.66 14.75 7.55
CA LEU A 78 -7.23 14.88 8.94
C LEU A 78 -7.05 16.35 9.35
N VAL A 79 -6.39 17.16 8.51
CA VAL A 79 -6.15 18.59 8.80
C VAL A 79 -7.45 19.40 8.74
N THR A 80 -8.33 19.09 7.79
CA THR A 80 -9.61 19.81 7.65
C THR A 80 -10.71 19.29 8.57
N PHE A 81 -10.43 18.28 9.41
CA PHE A 81 -11.42 17.56 10.23
C PHE A 81 -12.64 17.07 9.44
N TYR A 82 -12.43 16.74 8.16
CA TYR A 82 -13.45 16.21 7.27
C TYR A 82 -12.96 14.85 6.75
N PHE A 83 -13.39 13.80 7.44
CA PHE A 83 -12.94 12.45 7.17
C PHE A 83 -13.65 11.88 5.96
N ASN A 84 -12.89 11.50 4.95
CA ASN A 84 -13.37 10.79 3.77
C ASN A 84 -12.87 9.33 3.79
N MET A 85 -13.21 8.57 2.74
CA MET A 85 -12.76 7.18 2.58
C MET A 85 -11.22 7.09 2.63
N ASP A 86 -10.53 8.01 1.96
CA ASP A 86 -9.07 8.05 1.88
C ASP A 86 -8.41 8.32 3.23
N SER A 87 -9.04 9.08 4.12
CA SER A 87 -8.57 9.30 5.49
C SER A 87 -8.50 8.00 6.27
N LEU A 88 -9.55 7.16 6.19
CA LEU A 88 -9.57 5.88 6.89
C LEU A 88 -8.54 4.91 6.32
N ILE A 89 -8.45 4.82 4.99
CA ILE A 89 -7.48 3.96 4.30
C ILE A 89 -6.06 4.40 4.62
N SER A 90 -5.75 5.69 4.48
CA SER A 90 -4.43 6.24 4.79
C SER A 90 -4.04 5.97 6.24
N LEU A 91 -4.95 6.20 7.19
CA LEU A 91 -4.64 5.98 8.60
C LEU A 91 -4.39 4.50 8.89
N GLY A 92 -5.27 3.62 8.42
CA GLY A 92 -5.15 2.18 8.63
C GLY A 92 -3.88 1.59 8.03
N THR A 93 -3.56 1.97 6.78
CA THR A 93 -2.37 1.48 6.08
C THR A 93 -1.08 2.02 6.69
N VAL A 94 -1.03 3.30 7.08
CA VAL A 94 0.15 3.87 7.74
C VAL A 94 0.38 3.22 9.10
N ILE A 95 -0.66 3.04 9.91
CA ILE A 95 -0.52 2.37 11.22
C ILE A 95 -0.08 0.91 11.04
N ALA A 96 -0.68 0.18 10.11
CA ALA A 96 -0.30 -1.20 9.82
C ALA A 96 1.15 -1.29 9.31
N TYR A 97 1.61 -0.35 8.48
CA TYR A 97 3.01 -0.28 8.06
C TYR A 97 3.97 -0.05 9.24
N LEU A 98 3.61 0.86 10.16
CA LEU A 98 4.42 1.14 11.35
C LEU A 98 4.58 -0.10 12.26
N THR A 99 3.63 -1.03 12.28
CA THR A 99 3.79 -2.28 13.05
C THR A 99 4.99 -3.10 12.58
N GLY A 100 5.33 -3.09 11.29
CA GLY A 100 6.53 -3.77 10.78
C GLY A 100 7.83 -3.16 11.28
N LEU A 101 7.86 -1.85 11.55
CA LEU A 101 9.00 -1.19 12.21
C LEU A 101 9.11 -1.55 13.69
N ILE A 102 7.97 -1.84 14.34
CA ILE A 102 7.93 -2.21 15.77
C ILE A 102 8.14 -3.72 15.94
N ALA A 103 7.92 -4.52 14.91
CA ALA A 103 8.05 -5.98 14.96
C ALA A 103 9.44 -6.47 15.39
N PHE A 104 10.49 -5.65 15.20
CA PHE A 104 11.84 -5.94 15.72
C PHE A 104 11.95 -6.01 17.25
N THR A 105 10.92 -5.54 17.97
CA THR A 105 10.87 -5.61 19.43
C THR A 105 10.22 -6.89 19.96
N ASP A 106 9.77 -7.80 19.08
CA ASP A 106 9.01 -9.02 19.38
C ASP A 106 7.68 -8.78 20.14
N VAL A 107 7.28 -7.53 20.35
CA VAL A 107 6.02 -7.17 21.02
C VAL A 107 4.82 -7.29 20.08
N ILE A 108 5.02 -7.02 18.78
CA ILE A 108 3.96 -6.90 17.77
C ILE A 108 4.35 -7.69 16.52
N GLN A 109 3.40 -8.33 15.87
CA GLN A 109 3.59 -9.00 14.58
C GLN A 109 3.64 -7.98 13.43
N ASP A 110 4.34 -8.32 12.35
CA ASP A 110 4.44 -7.46 11.17
C ASP A 110 3.15 -7.49 10.34
N TYR A 111 2.44 -6.36 10.26
CA TYR A 111 1.28 -6.14 9.39
C TYR A 111 1.56 -5.22 8.20
N SER A 112 2.82 -4.89 7.93
CA SER A 112 3.21 -4.03 6.81
C SER A 112 2.83 -4.61 5.45
N GLY A 113 2.82 -5.94 5.31
CA GLY A 113 2.32 -6.60 4.11
C GLY A 113 0.81 -6.42 3.90
N VAL A 114 0.03 -6.44 4.98
CA VAL A 114 -1.42 -6.16 4.93
C VAL A 114 -1.66 -4.70 4.54
N ALA A 115 -0.84 -3.76 5.03
CA ALA A 115 -0.90 -2.37 4.62
C ALA A 115 -0.71 -2.22 3.11
N ALA A 116 0.28 -2.90 2.52
CA ALA A 116 0.52 -2.90 1.08
C ALA A 116 -0.65 -3.50 0.30
N MET A 117 -1.23 -4.60 0.78
CA MET A 117 -2.40 -5.21 0.13
C MET A 117 -3.59 -4.27 0.08
N ILE A 118 -3.96 -3.67 1.22
CA ILE A 118 -5.06 -2.72 1.28
C ILE A 118 -4.76 -1.55 0.35
N MET A 119 -3.57 -0.97 0.45
CA MET A 119 -3.22 0.21 -0.34
C MET A 119 -3.29 -0.05 -1.83
N ALA A 120 -2.83 -1.22 -2.31
CA ALA A 120 -2.83 -1.55 -3.74
C ALA A 120 -4.22 -1.60 -4.39
N PHE A 121 -5.31 -1.73 -3.63
CA PHE A 121 -6.67 -1.58 -4.17
C PHE A 121 -7.08 -0.11 -4.34
N PHE A 122 -6.38 0.82 -3.68
CA PHE A 122 -6.71 2.24 -3.60
C PHE A 122 -5.56 3.16 -4.09
N THR A 123 -4.62 2.64 -4.88
CA THR A 123 -3.54 3.40 -5.56
C THR A 123 -3.94 3.90 -6.92
#